data_AF-A0A8S3ZRP4-F1
#
_entry.id   AF-A0A8S3ZRP4-F1
#
_cell.length_a   1.000
_cell.length_b   1.000
_cell.length_c   1.000
_cell.angle_alpha   90.00
_cell.angle_beta   90.00
_cell.angle_gamma   90.00
#
_symmetry.space_group_name_H-M   'P 1'
#
loop_
_entity.id
_entity.type
_entity.pdbx_description
1 polymer ?
#
loop_
_entity_poly.entity_id
_entity_poly.type
_entity_poly.pdbx_seq_one_letter_code
_entity_poly.pdbx_strand_id
1 'polypeptide(L)'
;MAELDYVAILDAYKGLSICFIISITLSNCVLIFKTIQKGRFIYTPRSLILISLAIGDIFLALFGLVVLARQFFEGLFRISDFACSTKQAFTSYVYFLIHFVYGVGLIVLALEFVQRNRTPQPNVNATSSIVKSIVYSAFPWISGLVIILPLTIANAYIYGYKNGIDVCAIFVSLSRVNAMYVVSVILPAIVAVGVCGAVMCVKLSPTSYSSNPAVVTYQMPPQAVVATSHPTTNVGNAAGPPQYPGGLQTYPINSTQGQQMHSVNGVSGTSQTQVAIIPLDPAKERKIFLIIALIYFICVVPYTSFEIGIQSATTFTQGQFDSYAVAELCLFWLSVSRSLITPIIFIIAK
;
A
#
# COMPACT_ATOMS: atom_id res chain seq x y z
N MET A 1 -9.91 -35.35 -30.80
CA MET A 1 -9.70 -34.31 -29.77
C MET A 1 -8.56 -34.82 -28.91
N ALA A 2 -7.48 -34.06 -28.72
CA ALA A 2 -6.36 -34.52 -27.89
C ALA A 2 -6.86 -34.65 -26.44
N GLU A 3 -6.57 -35.78 -25.80
CA GLU A 3 -6.93 -36.02 -24.40
C GLU A 3 -6.10 -35.10 -23.50
N LEU A 4 -6.74 -34.46 -22.53
CA LEU A 4 -6.07 -33.51 -21.64
C LEU A 4 -5.13 -34.25 -20.68
N ASP A 5 -3.85 -33.86 -20.68
CA ASP A 5 -2.89 -34.37 -19.72
C ASP A 5 -3.05 -33.66 -18.36
N TYR A 6 -3.89 -34.24 -17.50
CA TYR A 6 -4.14 -33.75 -16.15
C TYR A 6 -2.87 -33.73 -15.27
N VAL A 7 -1.91 -34.63 -15.52
CA VAL A 7 -0.65 -34.67 -14.78
C VAL A 7 0.17 -33.44 -15.12
N ALA A 8 0.27 -33.10 -16.41
CA ALA A 8 0.96 -31.91 -16.87
C ALA A 8 0.33 -30.61 -16.30
N ILE A 9 -1.01 -30.51 -16.23
CA ILE A 9 -1.68 -29.37 -15.60
C ILE A 9 -1.34 -29.25 -14.11
N LEU A 10 -1.39 -30.37 -13.40
CA LEU A 10 -1.10 -30.39 -11.97
C LEU A 10 0.37 -29.98 -11.69
N ASP A 11 1.30 -30.48 -12.49
CA ASP A 11 2.71 -30.12 -12.39
C ASP A 11 2.96 -28.65 -12.77
N ALA A 12 2.20 -28.12 -13.74
CA ALA A 12 2.21 -26.68 -14.05
C ALA A 12 1.73 -25.84 -12.85
N TYR A 13 0.64 -26.23 -12.16
CA TYR A 13 0.18 -25.53 -10.96
C TYR A 13 1.24 -25.53 -9.85
N LYS A 14 1.90 -26.66 -9.61
CA LYS A 14 2.99 -26.77 -8.63
C LYS A 14 4.15 -25.83 -8.97
N GLY A 15 4.63 -25.89 -10.21
CA GLY A 15 5.74 -25.07 -10.70
C GLY A 15 5.41 -23.58 -10.65
N LEU A 16 4.27 -23.17 -11.19
CA LEU A 16 3.83 -21.77 -11.20
C LEU A 16 3.65 -21.23 -9.79
N SER A 17 3.08 -22.01 -8.86
CA SER A 17 2.93 -21.60 -7.47
C SER A 17 4.27 -21.22 -6.84
N ILE A 18 5.28 -22.09 -6.96
CA ILE A 18 6.62 -21.82 -6.42
C ILE A 18 7.24 -20.58 -7.08
N CYS A 19 7.19 -20.50 -8.41
CA CYS A 19 7.76 -19.38 -9.16
C CYS A 19 7.13 -18.04 -8.76
N PHE A 20 5.80 -17.99 -8.65
CA PHE A 20 5.08 -16.77 -8.28
C PHE A 20 5.28 -16.38 -6.81
N ILE A 21 5.31 -17.34 -5.88
CA ILE A 21 5.60 -17.07 -4.45
C ILE A 21 6.93 -16.34 -4.32
N ILE A 22 7.99 -16.88 -4.94
CA ILE A 22 9.33 -16.30 -4.87
C ILE A 22 9.35 -14.94 -5.57
N SER A 23 8.83 -14.86 -6.79
CA SER A 23 8.91 -13.66 -7.62
C SER A 23 8.14 -12.48 -7.01
N ILE A 24 6.90 -12.70 -6.55
CA ILE A 24 6.07 -11.65 -5.91
C ILE A 24 6.73 -11.17 -4.63
N THR A 25 7.23 -12.09 -3.79
CA THR A 25 7.87 -11.72 -2.52
C THR A 25 9.11 -10.87 -2.78
N LEU A 26 10.00 -11.29 -3.69
CA LEU A 26 11.22 -10.55 -4.01
C LEU A 26 10.91 -9.17 -4.62
N SER A 27 10.03 -9.10 -5.62
CA SER A 27 9.72 -7.82 -6.28
C SER A 27 9.11 -6.80 -5.32
N ASN A 28 8.21 -7.23 -4.43
CA ASN A 28 7.59 -6.35 -3.45
C ASN A 28 8.54 -5.96 -2.32
N CYS A 29 9.41 -6.86 -1.85
CA CYS A 29 10.48 -6.52 -0.91
C CYS A 29 11.43 -5.46 -1.48
N VAL A 30 11.84 -5.60 -2.76
CA VAL A 30 12.68 -4.59 -3.43
C VAL A 30 11.96 -3.25 -3.55
N LEU A 31 10.66 -3.24 -3.88
CA LEU A 31 9.87 -2.01 -3.93
C LEU A 31 9.81 -1.32 -2.56
N ILE A 32 9.55 -2.07 -1.49
CA ILE A 32 9.49 -1.56 -0.11
C ILE A 32 10.85 -0.99 0.28
N PHE A 33 11.93 -1.75 0.07
CA PHE A 33 13.30 -1.32 0.39
C PHE A 33 13.66 -0.02 -0.32
N LYS A 34 13.44 0.06 -1.65
CA LYS A 34 13.68 1.30 -2.43
C LYS A 34 12.80 2.46 -1.99
N THR A 35 11.61 2.20 -1.46
CA THR A 35 10.71 3.25 -0.97
C THR A 35 11.14 3.76 0.40
N ILE A 36 11.64 2.88 1.28
CA ILE A 36 12.17 3.25 2.61
C ILE A 36 13.50 4.00 2.46
N GLN A 37 14.40 3.56 1.57
CA GLN A 37 15.71 4.20 1.36
C GLN A 37 15.63 5.68 0.97
N LYS A 38 14.54 6.12 0.33
CA LYS A 38 14.33 7.54 -0.01
C LYS A 38 14.13 8.43 1.23
N GLY A 39 13.91 7.84 2.40
CA GLY A 39 13.58 8.56 3.62
C GLY A 39 12.17 9.15 3.58
N ARG A 40 11.68 9.59 4.74
CA ARG A 40 10.41 10.31 4.91
C ARG A 40 9.16 9.60 4.36
N PHE A 41 9.20 8.29 4.12
CA PHE A 41 8.06 7.53 3.57
C PHE A 41 6.78 7.66 4.41
N ILE A 42 6.92 7.80 5.74
CA ILE A 42 5.82 7.98 6.70
C ILE A 42 5.08 9.32 6.50
N TYR A 43 5.76 10.35 5.97
CA TYR A 43 5.18 11.68 5.75
C TYR A 43 4.49 11.81 4.40
N THR A 44 4.73 10.86 3.49
CA THR A 44 4.16 10.88 2.14
C THR A 44 3.08 9.80 2.02
N PRO A 45 1.79 10.17 1.92
CA PRO A 45 0.73 9.17 1.84
C PRO A 45 0.91 8.20 0.68
N ARG A 46 1.36 8.70 -0.47
CA ARG A 46 1.74 7.88 -1.64
C ARG A 46 2.67 6.73 -1.27
N SER A 47 3.78 7.00 -0.58
CA SER A 47 4.76 5.97 -0.25
C SER A 47 4.18 4.95 0.72
N LEU A 48 3.39 5.40 1.71
CA LEU A 48 2.77 4.51 2.68
C LEU A 48 1.67 3.63 2.06
N ILE A 49 0.88 4.16 1.12
CA ILE A 49 -0.08 3.36 0.34
C ILE A 49 0.66 2.32 -0.50
N LEU A 50 1.76 2.68 -1.17
CA LEU A 50 2.55 1.73 -1.97
C LEU A 50 3.15 0.61 -1.10
N ILE A 51 3.65 0.94 0.09
CA ILE A 51 4.14 -0.06 1.05
C ILE A 51 2.98 -0.96 1.52
N SER A 52 1.83 -0.37 1.83
CA SER A 52 0.62 -1.09 2.26
C SER A 52 0.13 -2.10 1.20
N LEU A 53 0.10 -1.70 -0.08
CA LEU A 53 -0.24 -2.59 -1.19
C LEU A 53 0.80 -3.69 -1.39
N ALA A 54 2.09 -3.36 -1.31
CA ALA A 54 3.18 -4.34 -1.42
C ALA A 54 3.15 -5.38 -0.29
N ILE A 55 2.79 -4.99 0.94
CA ILE A 55 2.56 -5.91 2.06
C ILE A 55 1.39 -6.85 1.75
N GLY A 56 0.31 -6.33 1.18
CA GLY A 56 -0.81 -7.15 0.72
C GLY A 56 -0.38 -8.19 -0.32
N ASP A 57 0.42 -7.81 -1.30
CA ASP A 57 0.94 -8.75 -2.30
C ASP A 57 1.91 -9.79 -1.70
N ILE A 58 2.70 -9.42 -0.68
CA ILE A 58 3.52 -10.37 0.09
C ILE A 58 2.63 -11.36 0.85
N PHE A 59 1.53 -10.90 1.47
CA PHE A 59 0.56 -11.80 2.12
C PHE A 59 -0.12 -12.72 1.10
N LEU A 60 -0.45 -12.23 -0.10
CA LEU A 60 -0.95 -13.07 -1.19
C LEU A 60 0.04 -14.19 -1.54
N ALA A 61 1.33 -13.88 -1.64
CA ALA A 61 2.35 -14.89 -1.91
C ALA A 61 2.52 -15.88 -0.74
N LEU A 62 2.75 -15.39 0.47
CA LEU A 62 3.16 -16.22 1.61
C LEU A 62 2.01 -16.95 2.30
N PHE A 63 0.79 -16.41 2.24
CA PHE A 63 -0.39 -17.08 2.77
C PHE A 63 -1.23 -17.67 1.64
N GLY A 64 -1.67 -16.85 0.70
CA GLY A 64 -2.59 -17.28 -0.37
C GLY A 64 -2.01 -18.40 -1.24
N LEU A 65 -0.88 -18.13 -1.90
CA LEU A 65 -0.27 -19.08 -2.83
C LEU A 65 0.38 -20.28 -2.13
N VAL A 66 0.80 -20.15 -0.86
CA VAL A 66 1.30 -21.30 -0.09
C VAL A 66 0.16 -22.28 0.23
N VAL A 67 -1.00 -21.78 0.63
CA VAL A 67 -2.20 -22.62 0.81
C VAL A 67 -2.56 -23.33 -0.50
N LEU A 68 -2.55 -22.60 -1.62
CA LEU A 68 -2.82 -23.16 -2.94
C LEU A 68 -1.77 -24.22 -3.34
N ALA A 69 -0.48 -23.93 -3.16
CA ALA A 69 0.60 -24.87 -3.44
C ALA A 69 0.41 -26.16 -2.62
N ARG A 70 0.13 -26.04 -1.33
CA ARG A 70 -0.11 -27.18 -0.45
C ARG A 70 -1.24 -28.07 -0.96
N GLN A 71 -2.35 -27.48 -1.44
CA GLN A 71 -3.46 -28.24 -2.04
C GLN A 71 -3.02 -29.08 -3.25
N PHE A 72 -2.12 -28.56 -4.08
CA PHE A 72 -1.61 -29.27 -5.25
C PHE A 72 -0.48 -30.27 -4.94
N PHE A 73 0.32 -30.03 -3.90
CA PHE A 73 1.41 -30.94 -3.50
C PHE A 73 0.93 -32.12 -2.66
N GLU A 74 0.01 -31.92 -1.71
CA GLU A 74 -0.48 -32.97 -0.81
C GLU A 74 -1.68 -33.75 -1.40
N GLY A 75 -2.22 -33.27 -2.52
CA GLY A 75 -3.38 -33.84 -3.20
C GLY A 75 -4.71 -33.42 -2.59
N LEU A 76 -5.73 -33.25 -3.44
CA LEU A 76 -7.06 -32.74 -3.06
C LEU A 76 -7.78 -33.59 -2.00
N PHE A 77 -7.40 -34.86 -1.84
CA PHE A 77 -8.09 -35.83 -0.97
C PHE A 77 -7.50 -35.97 0.44
N ARG A 78 -6.27 -35.49 0.69
CA ARG A 78 -5.69 -35.42 2.05
C ARG A 78 -6.05 -34.12 2.79
N ILE A 79 -6.97 -33.35 2.21
CA ILE A 79 -7.49 -32.08 2.74
C ILE A 79 -8.37 -32.28 4.00
N SER A 80 -8.65 -33.52 4.44
CA SER A 80 -9.33 -33.77 5.72
C SER A 80 -8.65 -33.10 6.92
N ASP A 81 -7.32 -32.92 6.86
CA ASP A 81 -6.53 -32.28 7.92
C ASP A 81 -6.42 -30.74 7.73
N PHE A 82 -6.90 -30.21 6.60
CA PHE A 82 -6.88 -28.79 6.33
C PHE A 82 -8.12 -28.14 6.91
N ALA A 83 -7.95 -27.34 7.97
CA ALA A 83 -9.06 -26.66 8.63
C ALA A 83 -9.89 -25.88 7.60
N CYS A 84 -11.20 -26.15 7.56
CA CYS A 84 -12.07 -25.52 6.58
C CYS A 84 -12.10 -23.98 6.69
N SER A 85 -11.84 -23.46 7.89
CA SER A 85 -11.61 -22.04 8.15
C SER A 85 -10.41 -21.48 7.36
N THR A 86 -9.32 -22.24 7.20
CA THR A 86 -8.16 -21.82 6.39
C THR A 86 -8.52 -21.77 4.91
N LYS A 87 -9.30 -22.74 4.40
CA LYS A 87 -9.76 -22.71 3.01
C LYS A 87 -10.69 -21.52 2.76
N GLN A 88 -11.62 -21.25 3.67
CA GLN A 88 -12.49 -20.08 3.59
C GLN A 88 -11.69 -18.78 3.64
N ALA A 89 -10.73 -18.65 4.58
CA ALA A 89 -9.88 -17.47 4.67
C ALA A 89 -9.03 -17.27 3.41
N PHE A 90 -8.46 -18.34 2.86
CA PHE A 90 -7.76 -18.33 1.58
C PHE A 90 -8.67 -17.82 0.46
N THR A 91 -9.86 -18.41 0.31
CA THR A 91 -10.80 -18.05 -0.76
C THR A 91 -11.26 -16.59 -0.62
N SER A 92 -11.65 -16.17 0.59
CA SER A 92 -12.02 -14.79 0.90
C SER A 92 -10.90 -13.80 0.56
N TYR A 93 -9.66 -14.18 0.88
CA TYR A 93 -8.51 -13.31 0.69
C TYR A 93 -8.09 -13.19 -0.78
N VAL A 94 -7.81 -14.33 -1.42
CA VAL A 94 -7.21 -14.41 -2.76
C VAL A 94 -8.18 -13.95 -3.83
N TYR A 95 -9.43 -14.39 -3.79
CA TYR A 95 -10.38 -14.13 -4.88
C TYR A 95 -11.15 -12.82 -4.73
N PHE A 96 -11.24 -12.26 -3.53
CA PHE A 96 -12.11 -11.11 -3.27
C PHE A 96 -11.38 -9.96 -2.57
N LEU A 97 -10.87 -10.17 -1.35
CA LEU A 97 -10.39 -9.07 -0.51
C LEU A 97 -9.21 -8.33 -1.14
N ILE A 98 -8.19 -9.06 -1.61
CA ILE A 98 -6.96 -8.42 -2.11
C ILE A 98 -7.21 -7.60 -3.37
N HIS A 99 -8.10 -8.07 -4.25
CA HIS A 99 -8.49 -7.36 -5.46
C HIS A 99 -9.24 -6.06 -5.11
N PHE A 100 -10.19 -6.13 -4.17
CA PHE A 100 -10.89 -4.94 -3.69
C PHE A 100 -9.93 -3.91 -3.09
N VAL A 101 -9.07 -4.34 -2.15
CA VAL A 101 -8.06 -3.50 -1.50
C VAL A 101 -7.15 -2.85 -2.54
N TYR A 102 -6.73 -3.61 -3.55
CA TYR A 102 -5.86 -3.11 -4.60
C TYR A 102 -6.55 -2.06 -5.48
N GLY A 103 -7.77 -2.33 -5.96
CA GLY A 103 -8.54 -1.37 -6.77
C GLY A 103 -8.86 -0.08 -6.00
N VAL A 104 -9.30 -0.18 -4.74
CA VAL A 104 -9.51 0.99 -3.87
C VAL A 104 -8.20 1.72 -3.59
N GLY A 105 -7.09 1.00 -3.39
CA GLY A 105 -5.76 1.58 -3.22
C GLY A 105 -5.34 2.45 -4.41
N LEU A 106 -5.61 2.02 -5.65
CA LEU A 106 -5.37 2.82 -6.85
C LEU A 106 -6.23 4.08 -6.91
N ILE A 107 -7.51 3.97 -6.54
CA ILE A 107 -8.42 5.12 -6.45
C ILE A 107 -7.87 6.15 -5.44
N VAL A 108 -7.48 5.69 -4.24
CA VAL A 108 -6.93 6.57 -3.19
C VAL A 108 -5.61 7.21 -3.65
N LEU A 109 -4.72 6.47 -4.33
CA LEU A 109 -3.49 7.02 -4.91
C LEU A 109 -3.78 8.14 -5.92
N ALA A 110 -4.74 7.92 -6.82
CA ALA A 110 -5.11 8.91 -7.83
C ALA A 110 -5.73 10.17 -7.21
N LEU A 111 -6.59 10.01 -6.19
CA LEU A 111 -7.21 11.12 -5.47
C LEU A 111 -6.18 11.91 -4.64
N GLU A 112 -5.28 11.21 -3.94
CA GLU A 112 -4.18 11.84 -3.20
C GLU A 112 -3.29 12.66 -4.13
N PHE A 113 -2.98 12.13 -5.32
CA PHE A 113 -2.21 12.85 -6.33
C PHE A 113 -2.89 14.15 -6.76
N VAL A 114 -4.20 14.14 -7.04
CA VAL A 114 -4.93 15.36 -7.40
C VAL A 114 -4.90 16.37 -6.27
N GLN A 115 -5.15 15.91 -5.04
CA GLN A 115 -5.14 16.79 -3.87
C GLN A 115 -3.76 17.42 -3.64
N ARG A 116 -2.69 16.62 -3.74
CA ARG A 116 -1.30 17.09 -3.57
C ARG A 116 -0.95 18.17 -4.58
N ASN A 117 -1.40 18.07 -5.82
CA ASN A 117 -1.09 19.06 -6.86
C ASN A 117 -2.03 20.27 -6.85
N ARG A 118 -3.22 20.18 -6.23
CA ARG A 118 -4.16 21.31 -6.11
C ARG A 118 -3.87 22.22 -4.93
N THR A 119 -3.21 21.73 -3.89
CA THR A 119 -2.88 22.52 -2.71
C THR A 119 -1.41 22.96 -2.77
N PRO A 120 -1.11 24.15 -3.34
CA PRO A 120 0.25 24.67 -3.37
C PRO A 120 0.72 24.91 -1.93
N GLN A 121 1.73 24.14 -1.51
CA GLN A 121 2.38 24.20 -0.20
C GLN A 121 1.44 24.29 1.01
N PRO A 122 0.95 23.16 1.52
CA PRO A 122 0.45 23.19 2.87
C PRO A 122 1.64 23.36 3.83
N ASN A 123 1.60 24.40 4.67
CA ASN A 123 2.37 24.48 5.91
C ASN A 123 1.93 23.31 6.82
N VAL A 124 2.31 22.07 6.47
CA VAL A 124 1.82 20.89 7.17
C VAL A 124 2.71 20.66 8.38
N ASN A 125 2.14 20.95 9.55
CA ASN A 125 2.61 20.37 10.80
C ASN A 125 2.88 18.88 10.60
N ALA A 126 4.10 18.42 10.88
CA ALA A 126 4.55 17.06 10.59
C ALA A 126 3.55 15.97 11.01
N THR A 127 2.91 16.15 12.16
CA THR A 127 1.88 15.25 12.70
C THR A 127 0.67 15.07 11.77
N SER A 128 0.17 16.15 11.15
CA SER A 128 -0.99 16.09 10.26
C SER A 128 -0.68 15.28 8.98
N SER A 129 0.52 15.44 8.43
CA SER A 129 0.99 14.67 7.27
C SER A 129 1.12 13.17 7.58
N ILE A 130 1.61 12.82 8.77
CA ILE A 130 1.67 11.43 9.23
C ILE A 130 0.27 10.84 9.34
N VAL A 131 -0.64 11.50 10.05
CA VAL A 131 -2.02 11.03 10.25
C VAL A 131 -2.72 10.83 8.90
N LYS A 132 -2.61 11.80 8.00
CA LYS A 132 -3.15 11.70 6.64
C LYS A 132 -2.59 10.50 5.87
N SER A 133 -1.28 10.23 6.00
CA SER A 133 -0.64 9.09 5.36
C SER A 133 -1.19 7.77 5.89
N ILE A 134 -1.30 7.64 7.22
CA ILE A 134 -1.85 6.44 7.87
C ILE A 134 -3.28 6.21 7.41
N VAL A 135 -4.13 7.23 7.48
CA VAL A 135 -5.55 7.14 7.08
C VAL A 135 -5.69 6.68 5.64
N TYR A 136 -4.96 7.28 4.69
CA TYR A 136 -5.05 6.86 3.29
C TYR A 136 -4.51 5.45 3.04
N SER A 137 -3.46 5.03 3.75
CA SER A 137 -2.91 3.67 3.61
C SER A 137 -3.80 2.59 4.22
N ALA A 138 -4.53 2.92 5.30
CA ALA A 138 -5.41 2.00 6.03
C ALA A 138 -6.81 1.91 5.41
N PHE A 139 -7.28 2.98 4.77
CA PHE A 139 -8.64 3.07 4.22
C PHE A 139 -9.01 1.91 3.26
N PRO A 140 -8.17 1.49 2.29
CA PRO A 140 -8.48 0.35 1.43
C PRO A 140 -8.69 -0.96 2.20
N TRP A 141 -7.89 -1.19 3.25
CA TRP A 141 -8.01 -2.39 4.09
C TRP A 141 -9.26 -2.36 4.96
N ILE A 142 -9.51 -1.24 5.65
CA ILE A 142 -10.68 -1.10 6.52
C ILE A 142 -11.96 -1.23 5.68
N SER A 143 -12.04 -0.56 4.53
CA SER A 143 -13.19 -0.69 3.64
C SER A 143 -13.35 -2.11 3.09
N GLY A 144 -12.25 -2.78 2.73
CA GLY A 144 -12.29 -4.19 2.31
C GLY A 144 -12.81 -5.11 3.40
N LEU A 145 -12.34 -4.97 4.64
CA LEU A 145 -12.79 -5.76 5.77
C LEU A 145 -14.26 -5.47 6.13
N VAL A 146 -14.71 -4.22 6.02
CA VAL A 146 -16.10 -3.85 6.35
C VAL A 146 -17.08 -4.31 5.26
N ILE A 147 -16.69 -4.28 3.98
CA ILE A 147 -17.60 -4.56 2.86
C ILE A 147 -17.49 -6.02 2.40
N ILE A 148 -16.26 -6.49 2.16
CA ILE A 148 -16.02 -7.79 1.52
C ILE A 148 -16.11 -8.92 2.53
N LEU A 149 -15.60 -8.73 3.75
CA LEU A 149 -15.56 -9.82 4.74
C LEU A 149 -16.99 -10.32 5.08
N PRO A 150 -17.97 -9.46 5.42
CA PRO A 150 -19.34 -9.93 5.68
C PRO A 150 -19.96 -10.58 4.45
N LEU A 151 -19.67 -10.06 3.26
CA LEU A 151 -20.16 -10.60 2.00
C LEU A 151 -19.62 -12.01 1.73
N THR A 152 -18.41 -12.33 2.19
CA THR A 152 -17.79 -13.66 2.05
C THR A 152 -18.15 -14.64 3.19
N ILE A 153 -18.41 -14.16 4.41
CA ILE A 153 -18.58 -15.03 5.59
C ILE A 153 -20.04 -15.27 5.96
N ALA A 154 -20.94 -14.30 5.76
CA ALA A 154 -22.34 -14.41 6.20
C ALA A 154 -22.98 -15.72 5.70
N ASN A 155 -23.74 -16.48 6.50
CA ASN A 155 -24.47 -17.67 6.02
C ASN A 155 -23.67 -18.69 5.17
N ALA A 156 -22.34 -18.75 5.32
CA ALA A 156 -21.55 -19.80 4.69
C ALA A 156 -21.76 -21.07 5.52
N TYR A 157 -22.51 -22.04 4.99
CA TYR A 157 -22.55 -23.38 5.54
C TYR A 157 -21.27 -24.09 5.10
N ILE A 158 -20.47 -24.48 6.08
CA ILE A 158 -19.08 -24.94 5.91
C ILE A 158 -18.99 -26.48 5.81
N TYR A 159 -20.08 -27.18 6.15
CA TYR A 159 -20.13 -28.64 6.17
C TYR A 159 -21.04 -29.17 5.07
N GLY A 160 -20.45 -29.95 4.16
CA GLY A 160 -21.15 -30.77 3.20
C GLY A 160 -20.73 -32.23 3.36
N TYR A 161 -21.70 -33.14 3.39
CA TYR A 161 -21.45 -34.57 3.38
C TYR A 161 -21.60 -35.08 1.94
N LYS A 162 -20.51 -35.48 1.30
CA LYS A 162 -20.55 -36.04 -0.06
C LYS A 162 -19.90 -37.42 -0.05
N ASN A 163 -20.68 -38.44 -0.42
CA ASN A 163 -20.23 -39.83 -0.53
C ASN A 163 -19.56 -40.41 0.75
N GLY A 164 -19.99 -40.00 1.94
CA GLY A 164 -19.41 -40.51 3.18
C GLY A 164 -18.20 -39.74 3.71
N ILE A 165 -17.79 -38.67 3.03
CA ILE A 165 -16.60 -37.88 3.37
C ILE A 165 -17.03 -36.46 3.74
N ASP A 166 -16.50 -35.94 4.84
CA ASP A 166 -16.63 -34.54 5.21
C ASP A 166 -15.87 -33.68 4.21
N VAL A 167 -16.61 -32.94 3.38
CA VAL A 167 -16.04 -32.02 2.40
C VAL A 167 -16.27 -30.60 2.88
N CYS A 168 -15.18 -29.85 2.99
CA CYS A 168 -15.21 -28.41 3.16
C CYS A 168 -15.71 -27.74 1.86
N ALA A 169 -17.03 -27.57 1.78
CA ALA A 169 -17.72 -26.92 0.69
C ALA A 169 -18.43 -25.67 1.23
N ILE A 170 -18.30 -24.55 0.51
CA ILE A 170 -18.93 -23.28 0.87
C ILE A 170 -20.21 -23.18 0.03
N PHE A 171 -21.36 -23.39 0.65
CA PHE A 171 -22.66 -23.24 -0.03
C PHE A 171 -23.12 -21.79 0.02
N VAL A 172 -23.16 -21.13 -1.13
CA VAL A 172 -23.60 -19.74 -1.30
C VAL A 172 -24.53 -19.68 -2.51
N SER A 173 -25.58 -18.86 -2.44
CA SER A 173 -26.50 -18.67 -3.57
C SER A 173 -25.76 -18.02 -4.76
N LEU A 174 -26.10 -18.42 -5.98
CA LEU A 174 -25.49 -17.89 -7.20
C LEU A 174 -25.53 -16.35 -7.26
N SER A 175 -26.67 -15.75 -6.91
CA SER A 175 -26.82 -14.29 -6.86
C SER A 175 -25.81 -13.62 -5.94
N ARG A 176 -25.46 -14.28 -4.82
CA ARG A 176 -24.49 -13.76 -3.88
C ARG A 176 -23.06 -13.95 -4.36
N VAL A 177 -22.71 -15.07 -4.99
CA VAL A 177 -21.36 -15.24 -5.56
C VAL A 177 -21.14 -14.23 -6.69
N ASN A 178 -22.15 -13.98 -7.52
CA ASN A 178 -22.10 -12.92 -8.52
C ASN A 178 -21.89 -11.54 -7.88
N ALA A 179 -22.61 -11.24 -6.80
CA ALA A 179 -22.41 -9.99 -6.05
C ALA A 179 -21.00 -9.90 -5.45
N MET A 180 -20.45 -11.00 -4.93
CA MET A 180 -19.07 -11.05 -4.42
C MET A 180 -18.08 -10.64 -5.50
N TYR A 181 -18.12 -11.26 -6.68
CA TYR A 181 -17.23 -10.93 -7.78
C TYR A 181 -17.41 -9.51 -8.32
N VAL A 182 -18.66 -9.07 -8.50
CA VAL A 182 -18.94 -7.73 -9.01
C VAL A 182 -18.44 -6.65 -8.05
N VAL A 183 -18.76 -6.76 -6.76
CA VAL A 183 -18.41 -5.75 -5.75
C VAL A 183 -16.92 -5.77 -5.40
N SER A 184 -16.31 -6.96 -5.31
CA SER A 184 -14.91 -7.08 -4.88
C SER A 184 -13.89 -6.88 -6.00
N VAL A 185 -14.25 -7.17 -7.25
CA VAL A 185 -13.29 -7.17 -8.37
C VAL A 185 -13.71 -6.20 -9.47
N ILE A 186 -14.84 -6.46 -10.12
CA ILE A 186 -15.21 -5.77 -11.37
C ILE A 186 -15.43 -4.28 -11.11
N LEU A 187 -16.25 -3.94 -10.11
CA LEU A 187 -16.56 -2.56 -9.76
C LEU A 187 -15.30 -1.74 -9.39
N PRO A 188 -14.46 -2.16 -8.41
CA PRO A 188 -13.27 -1.39 -8.07
C PRO A 188 -12.27 -1.32 -9.22
N ALA A 189 -12.17 -2.32 -10.10
CA ALA A 189 -11.33 -2.25 -11.30
C ALA A 189 -11.81 -1.19 -12.30
N ILE A 190 -13.10 -1.18 -12.63
CA ILE A 190 -13.69 -0.19 -13.53
C ILE A 190 -13.56 1.22 -12.95
N VAL A 191 -13.88 1.38 -11.66
CA VAL A 191 -13.78 2.68 -11.00
C VAL A 191 -12.32 3.16 -10.93
N ALA A 192 -11.36 2.27 -10.66
CA ALA A 192 -9.94 2.63 -10.67
C ALA A 192 -9.48 3.15 -12.04
N VAL A 193 -9.85 2.47 -13.13
CA VAL A 193 -9.55 2.93 -14.50
C VAL A 193 -10.23 4.27 -14.78
N GLY A 194 -11.51 4.41 -14.45
CA GLY A 194 -12.28 5.64 -14.65
C GLY A 194 -11.69 6.83 -13.90
N VAL A 195 -11.34 6.66 -12.61
CA VAL A 195 -10.72 7.69 -11.79
C VAL A 195 -9.33 8.05 -12.32
N CYS A 196 -8.47 7.07 -12.62
CA CYS A 196 -7.13 7.34 -13.17
C CYS A 196 -7.22 8.04 -14.54
N GLY A 197 -8.18 7.67 -15.37
CA GLY A 197 -8.49 8.34 -16.63
C GLY A 197 -8.94 9.78 -16.42
N ALA A 198 -9.85 10.04 -15.46
CA ALA A 198 -10.28 11.39 -15.12
C ALA A 198 -9.11 12.26 -14.62
N VAL A 199 -8.18 11.70 -13.84
CA VAL A 199 -6.97 12.39 -13.38
C VAL A 199 -6.07 12.85 -14.53
N MET A 200 -6.02 12.12 -15.66
CA MET A 200 -5.31 12.57 -16.86
C MET A 200 -5.89 13.87 -17.43
N CYS A 201 -7.20 14.05 -17.32
CA CYS A 201 -7.93 15.23 -17.81
C CYS A 201 -7.89 16.42 -16.84
N VAL A 202 -7.44 16.23 -15.60
CA VAL A 202 -7.34 17.33 -14.63
C VAL A 202 -6.21 18.27 -15.04
N LYS A 203 -6.56 19.54 -15.29
CA LYS A 203 -5.60 20.63 -15.48
C LYS A 203 -4.86 20.86 -14.16
N LEU A 204 -3.60 20.47 -14.12
CA LEU A 204 -2.71 20.78 -13.01
C LEU A 204 -2.23 22.22 -13.19
N SER A 205 -2.31 23.03 -12.14
CA SER A 205 -1.66 24.34 -12.13
C SER A 205 -0.17 24.11 -12.42
N PRO A 206 0.45 24.89 -13.32
CA PRO A 206 1.88 24.80 -13.54
C PRO A 206 2.53 24.95 -12.17
N THR A 207 3.27 23.93 -11.75
CA THR A 207 4.01 23.99 -10.50
C THR A 207 5.02 25.11 -10.71
N SER A 208 4.74 26.28 -10.14
CA SER A 208 5.73 27.35 -10.06
C SER A 208 6.84 26.81 -9.17
N TYR A 209 7.78 26.09 -9.79
CA TYR A 209 9.05 25.77 -9.17
C TYR A 209 9.72 27.12 -8.94
N SER A 210 9.42 27.73 -7.79
CA SER A 210 10.27 28.77 -7.26
C SER A 210 11.67 28.15 -7.24
N SER A 211 12.53 28.64 -8.12
CA SER A 211 13.91 28.20 -8.27
C SER A 211 14.75 28.50 -7.02
N ASN A 212 14.15 29.15 -6.02
CA ASN A 212 14.70 29.20 -4.68
C ASN A 212 14.41 27.87 -3.97
N PRO A 213 15.42 27.04 -3.68
CA PRO A 213 15.24 25.91 -2.78
C PRO A 213 14.70 26.51 -1.48
N ALA A 214 13.46 26.17 -1.14
CA ALA A 214 12.90 26.51 0.15
C ALA A 214 13.79 25.80 1.17
N VAL A 215 14.70 26.55 1.78
CA VAL A 215 15.51 26.12 2.92
C VAL A 215 14.51 25.91 4.05
N VAL A 216 13.93 24.72 4.12
CA VAL A 216 13.16 24.28 5.27
C VAL A 216 14.20 23.96 6.33
N THR A 217 14.58 24.97 7.11
CA THR A 217 15.41 24.80 8.30
C THR A 217 14.58 23.98 9.29
N TYR A 218 14.82 22.68 9.33
CA TYR A 218 14.31 21.86 10.41
C TYR A 218 15.11 22.23 11.66
N GLN A 219 14.55 23.16 12.43
CA GLN A 219 15.03 23.46 13.76
C GLN A 219 14.78 22.18 14.57
N MET A 220 15.83 21.37 14.72
CA MET A 220 15.79 20.24 15.63
C MET A 220 15.36 20.79 17.01
N PRO A 221 14.46 20.11 17.73
CA PRO A 221 14.13 20.50 19.09
C PRO A 221 15.46 20.66 19.85
N PRO A 222 15.63 21.73 20.64
CA PRO A 222 16.89 22.03 21.29
C PRO A 222 17.34 20.78 22.04
N GLN A 223 18.43 20.16 21.56
CA GLN A 223 19.13 19.19 22.38
C GLN A 223 19.53 19.96 23.62
N ALA A 224 18.97 19.54 24.76
CA ALA A 224 19.41 20.02 26.05
C ALA A 224 20.91 19.70 26.13
N VAL A 225 21.74 20.70 25.85
CA VAL A 225 23.17 20.63 26.09
C VAL A 225 23.28 20.47 27.59
N VAL A 226 23.50 19.24 28.04
CA VAL A 226 23.95 18.97 29.40
C VAL A 226 25.30 19.66 29.48
N ALA A 227 25.28 20.89 29.96
CA ALA A 227 26.48 21.64 30.28
C ALA A 227 27.24 20.79 31.31
N THR A 228 28.25 20.09 30.84
CA THR A 228 29.22 19.43 31.70
C THR A 228 30.04 20.58 32.29
N SER A 229 29.57 21.13 33.41
CA SER A 229 30.32 22.11 34.18
C SER A 229 31.58 21.43 34.69
N HIS A 230 32.71 21.73 34.06
CA HIS A 230 34.00 21.48 34.68
C HIS A 230 34.10 22.38 35.93
N PRO A 231 34.33 21.82 37.14
CA PRO A 231 34.49 22.62 38.33
C PRO A 231 35.87 23.29 38.31
N THR A 232 35.91 24.59 38.06
CA THR A 232 37.06 25.44 38.39
C THR A 232 37.01 25.75 39.89
N THR A 233 37.88 25.10 40.64
CA THR A 233 38.14 25.37 42.05
C THR A 233 38.78 26.75 42.17
N ASN A 234 38.00 27.77 42.57
CA ASN A 234 38.54 29.06 42.98
C ASN A 234 38.28 29.26 44.47
N VAL A 235 39.38 29.25 45.23
CA VAL A 235 39.44 29.44 46.67
C VAL A 235 39.66 30.93 46.95
N GLY A 236 38.88 31.48 47.88
CA GLY A 236 39.34 32.57 48.74
C GLY A 236 38.47 33.82 48.80
N ASN A 237 37.78 33.96 49.94
CA ASN A 237 37.67 35.16 50.80
C ASN A 237 37.12 36.48 50.23
N ALA A 238 36.35 37.31 50.93
CA ALA A 238 35.69 37.30 52.23
C ALA A 238 34.80 38.57 52.30
N ALA A 239 33.73 38.48 53.10
CA ALA A 239 33.09 39.51 53.93
C ALA A 239 32.71 40.91 53.39
N GLY A 240 31.41 41.24 53.46
CA GLY A 240 30.89 42.61 53.59
C GLY A 240 29.34 42.68 53.63
N PRO A 241 28.70 43.52 54.48
CA PRO A 241 27.39 43.25 55.10
C PRO A 241 26.18 44.00 54.45
N PRO A 242 24.92 43.87 54.97
CA PRO A 242 23.68 43.99 54.19
C PRO A 242 22.98 45.36 54.31
N GLN A 243 22.24 45.78 53.27
CA GLN A 243 21.23 46.83 53.36
C GLN A 243 20.04 46.59 52.38
N TYR A 244 18.83 46.55 52.95
CA TYR A 244 17.52 46.80 52.33
C TYR A 244 17.09 48.25 52.69
N PRO A 245 15.94 48.81 52.27
CA PRO A 245 15.04 48.56 51.11
C PRO A 245 14.63 49.87 50.36
N GLY A 246 13.92 49.73 49.24
CA GLY A 246 12.90 50.70 48.79
C GLY A 246 13.33 51.74 47.75
N GLY A 247 12.56 51.82 46.65
CA GLY A 247 12.66 52.91 45.68
C GLY A 247 11.94 52.61 44.38
N LEU A 248 10.68 53.06 44.28
CA LEU A 248 9.99 53.32 43.02
C LEU A 248 10.76 54.40 42.25
N GLN A 249 11.19 54.11 41.03
CA GLN A 249 11.63 55.14 40.09
C GLN A 249 11.21 54.81 38.66
N THR A 250 10.35 55.68 38.16
CA THR A 250 9.82 55.79 36.80
C THR A 250 10.83 56.51 35.88
N TYR A 251 10.57 56.42 34.57
CA TYR A 251 11.12 57.17 33.41
C TYR A 251 12.38 56.60 32.73
N PRO A 252 12.64 56.91 31.44
CA PRO A 252 11.73 57.12 30.31
C PRO A 252 12.10 56.32 29.04
N ILE A 253 11.20 56.35 28.07
CA ILE A 253 11.41 56.02 26.65
C ILE A 253 12.49 56.94 26.05
N ASN A 254 13.55 56.36 25.50
CA ASN A 254 14.09 56.65 24.17
C ASN A 254 15.43 55.96 23.97
N SER A 255 15.57 55.19 22.90
CA SER A 255 16.41 55.58 21.77
C SER A 255 16.61 54.41 20.81
N THR A 256 16.24 54.68 19.57
CA THR A 256 16.75 54.07 18.35
C THR A 256 18.27 53.90 18.41
N GLN A 257 18.73 52.67 18.63
CA GLN A 257 20.03 52.24 18.15
C GLN A 257 19.81 51.12 17.14
N GLY A 258 20.23 51.40 15.91
CA GLY A 258 20.30 50.43 14.84
C GLY A 258 21.18 49.28 15.29
N GLN A 259 20.55 48.13 15.54
CA GLN A 259 21.26 46.87 15.57
C GLN A 259 21.72 46.57 14.15
N GLN A 260 22.95 46.99 13.84
CA GLN A 260 23.75 46.25 12.88
C GLN A 260 23.81 44.81 13.40
N MET A 261 23.06 43.92 12.75
CA MET A 261 23.25 42.49 12.89
C MET A 261 24.69 42.19 12.48
N HIS A 262 25.56 42.05 13.48
CA HIS A 262 26.81 41.34 13.35
C HIS A 262 26.45 39.91 12.95
N SER A 263 26.68 39.61 11.67
CA SER A 263 26.80 38.24 11.16
C SER A 263 27.97 37.59 11.92
N VAL A 264 27.65 36.99 13.07
CA VAL A 264 28.54 36.05 13.71
C VAL A 264 28.54 34.82 12.82
N ASN A 265 29.54 34.75 11.94
CA ASN A 265 29.99 33.54 11.26
C ASN A 265 30.52 32.56 12.32
N GLY A 266 29.61 32.01 13.12
CA GLY A 266 29.82 30.84 13.97
C GLY A 266 29.65 29.59 13.14
N VAL A 267 30.63 29.32 12.27
CA VAL A 267 30.75 28.07 11.54
C VAL A 267 31.18 26.98 12.53
N SER A 268 30.21 26.30 13.12
CA SER A 268 30.38 24.95 13.63
C SER A 268 29.36 24.08 12.92
N GLY A 269 29.80 23.62 11.75
CA GLY A 269 29.01 22.85 10.79
C GLY A 269 28.56 21.51 11.36
N THR A 270 27.27 21.42 11.65
CA THR A 270 26.54 20.19 11.35
C THR A 270 25.98 20.38 9.95
N SER A 271 26.68 19.82 8.96
CA SER A 271 26.21 19.76 7.58
C SER A 271 24.89 18.98 7.58
N GLN A 272 23.76 19.66 7.72
CA GLN A 272 22.47 19.08 7.42
C GLN A 272 22.46 18.83 5.92
N THR A 273 22.77 17.59 5.53
CA THR A 273 22.73 17.13 4.15
C THR A 273 21.30 17.35 3.64
N GLN A 274 21.09 18.46 2.92
CA GLN A 274 19.83 18.72 2.24
C GLN A 274 19.74 17.76 1.06
N VAL A 275 19.06 16.64 1.26
CA VAL A 275 18.73 15.73 0.17
C VAL A 275 17.65 16.41 -0.67
N ALA A 276 18.07 17.04 -1.79
CA ALA A 276 17.16 17.57 -2.78
C ALA A 276 16.36 16.42 -3.39
N ILE A 277 15.08 16.32 -3.03
CA ILE A 277 14.17 15.34 -3.63
C ILE A 277 13.77 15.90 -4.98
N ILE A 278 14.24 15.29 -6.06
CA ILE A 278 13.75 15.60 -7.41
C ILE A 278 12.32 15.04 -7.50
N PRO A 279 11.28 15.90 -7.53
CA PRO A 279 9.92 15.41 -7.66
C PRO A 279 9.77 14.76 -9.04
N LEU A 280 9.12 13.59 -9.08
CA LEU A 280 8.76 12.95 -10.34
C LEU A 280 7.85 13.90 -11.11
N ASP A 281 8.06 14.02 -12.42
CA ASP A 281 7.19 14.80 -13.31
C ASP A 281 5.71 14.37 -13.10
N PRO A 282 4.82 15.30 -12.71
CA PRO A 282 3.40 15.01 -12.51
C PRO A 282 2.74 14.40 -13.75
N ALA A 283 3.21 14.70 -14.97
CA ALA A 283 2.69 14.06 -16.18
C ALA A 283 3.08 12.58 -16.26
N LYS A 284 4.33 12.24 -15.94
CA LYS A 284 4.80 10.85 -15.86
C LYS A 284 4.06 10.06 -14.78
N GLU A 285 3.83 10.66 -13.62
CA GLU A 285 3.12 10.01 -12.51
C GLU A 285 1.67 9.62 -12.87
N ARG A 286 0.91 10.53 -13.50
CA ARG A 286 -0.45 10.23 -13.96
C ARG A 286 -0.50 9.08 -14.95
N LYS A 287 0.45 9.05 -15.91
CA LYS A 287 0.57 7.95 -16.88
C LYS A 287 0.82 6.62 -16.18
N ILE A 288 1.69 6.58 -15.17
CA ILE A 288 1.98 5.36 -14.39
C ILE A 288 0.71 4.85 -13.72
N PHE A 289 -0.07 5.72 -13.07
CA PHE A 289 -1.32 5.29 -12.41
C PHE A 289 -2.33 4.71 -13.41
N LEU A 290 -2.51 5.36 -14.56
CA LEU A 290 -3.38 4.84 -15.60
C LEU A 290 -2.91 3.48 -16.13
N ILE A 291 -1.61 3.33 -16.42
CA ILE A 291 -1.03 2.06 -16.87
C ILE A 291 -1.28 0.95 -15.85
N ILE A 292 -1.04 1.21 -14.57
CA ILE A 292 -1.24 0.23 -13.51
C ILE A 292 -2.73 -0.13 -13.34
N ALA A 293 -3.64 0.85 -13.46
CA ALA A 293 -5.07 0.60 -13.42
C ALA A 293 -5.55 -0.27 -14.61
N LEU A 294 -5.01 -0.02 -15.81
CA LEU A 294 -5.30 -0.83 -16.99
C LEU A 294 -4.76 -2.26 -16.85
N ILE A 295 -3.53 -2.42 -16.36
CA ILE A 295 -2.96 -3.74 -16.08
C ILE A 295 -3.80 -4.48 -15.05
N TYR A 296 -4.21 -3.81 -13.98
CA TYR A 296 -5.09 -4.40 -12.98
C TYR A 296 -6.41 -4.90 -13.59
N PHE A 297 -7.04 -4.08 -14.43
CA PHE A 297 -8.26 -4.45 -15.14
C PHE A 297 -8.04 -5.68 -16.05
N ILE A 298 -7.01 -5.64 -16.89
CA ILE A 298 -6.68 -6.71 -17.86
C ILE A 298 -6.31 -8.00 -17.14
N CYS A 299 -5.60 -7.93 -16.02
CA CYS A 299 -5.16 -9.12 -15.29
C CYS A 299 -6.33 -9.82 -14.59
N VAL A 300 -7.23 -9.06 -13.96
CA VAL A 300 -8.17 -9.64 -12.98
C VAL A 300 -9.58 -9.81 -13.54
N VAL A 301 -10.09 -8.84 -14.33
CA VAL A 301 -11.48 -8.89 -14.80
C VAL A 301 -11.76 -10.11 -15.69
N PRO A 302 -10.89 -10.53 -16.62
CA PRO A 302 -11.13 -11.72 -17.43
C PRO A 302 -11.33 -13.00 -16.61
N TYR A 303 -10.52 -13.21 -15.56
CA TYR A 303 -10.67 -14.35 -14.66
C TYR A 303 -12.02 -14.31 -13.94
N THR A 304 -12.39 -13.16 -13.39
CA THR A 304 -13.67 -13.02 -12.68
C THR A 304 -14.88 -13.16 -13.60
N SER A 305 -14.83 -12.61 -14.82
CA SER A 305 -15.91 -12.78 -15.80
C SER A 305 -16.06 -14.24 -16.22
N PHE A 306 -14.93 -14.95 -16.37
CA PHE A 306 -14.92 -16.39 -16.64
C PHE A 306 -15.60 -17.17 -15.50
N GLU A 307 -15.21 -16.93 -14.24
CA GLU A 307 -15.81 -17.57 -13.06
C GLU A 307 -17.33 -17.36 -12.96
N ILE A 308 -17.81 -16.13 -13.15
CA ILE A 308 -19.26 -15.84 -13.17
C ILE A 308 -19.97 -16.63 -14.28
N GLY A 309 -19.35 -16.71 -15.46
CA GLY A 309 -19.87 -17.46 -16.59
C GLY A 309 -19.99 -18.96 -16.30
N ILE A 310 -18.95 -19.55 -15.70
CA ILE A 310 -18.92 -20.96 -15.31
C ILE A 310 -19.99 -21.26 -14.28
N GLN A 311 -20.15 -20.43 -13.27
CA GLN A 311 -21.14 -20.65 -12.22
C GLN A 311 -22.59 -20.49 -12.71
N SER A 312 -22.80 -19.74 -13.79
CA SER A 312 -24.11 -19.55 -14.40
C SER A 312 -24.50 -20.67 -15.38
N ALA A 313 -23.54 -21.50 -15.81
CA ALA A 313 -23.80 -22.58 -16.73
C ALA A 313 -24.39 -23.80 -15.99
N THR A 314 -25.53 -24.29 -16.46
CA THR A 314 -26.28 -25.38 -15.81
C THR A 314 -25.85 -26.78 -16.26
N THR A 315 -25.18 -26.90 -17.41
CA THR A 315 -24.69 -28.18 -17.95
C THR A 315 -23.39 -27.98 -18.70
N PHE A 316 -22.45 -28.91 -18.51
CA PHE A 316 -21.19 -28.95 -19.23
C PHE A 316 -21.00 -30.33 -19.87
N THR A 317 -20.59 -30.34 -21.12
CA THR A 317 -20.13 -31.55 -21.83
C THR A 317 -18.66 -31.82 -21.50
N GLN A 318 -18.23 -33.08 -21.57
CA GLN A 318 -16.86 -33.50 -21.20
C GLN A 318 -15.77 -32.68 -21.93
N GLY A 319 -15.90 -32.44 -23.24
CA GLY A 319 -14.91 -31.65 -24.00
C GLY A 319 -14.86 -30.17 -23.60
N GLN A 320 -15.92 -29.65 -22.96
CA GLN A 320 -15.91 -28.30 -22.41
C GLN A 320 -15.10 -28.24 -21.11
N PHE A 321 -15.15 -29.29 -20.27
CA PHE A 321 -14.37 -29.35 -19.02
C PHE A 321 -12.87 -29.20 -19.24
N ASP A 322 -12.32 -29.86 -20.26
CA ASP A 322 -10.88 -29.79 -20.53
C ASP A 322 -10.44 -28.38 -20.92
N SER A 323 -11.25 -27.71 -21.75
CA SER A 323 -11.00 -26.31 -22.15
C SER A 323 -11.12 -25.35 -20.97
N TYR A 324 -12.04 -25.62 -20.02
CA TYR A 324 -12.20 -24.81 -18.83
C TYR A 324 -11.02 -24.92 -17.87
N ALA A 325 -10.51 -26.13 -17.63
CA ALA A 325 -9.36 -26.31 -16.75
C ALA A 325 -8.14 -25.52 -17.22
N VAL A 326 -7.87 -25.52 -18.53
CA VAL A 326 -6.78 -24.75 -19.12
C VAL A 326 -7.05 -23.24 -19.04
N ALA A 327 -8.28 -22.81 -19.37
CA ALA A 327 -8.65 -21.40 -19.30
C ALA A 327 -8.57 -20.86 -17.86
N GLU A 328 -9.08 -21.61 -16.88
CA GLU A 328 -9.03 -21.30 -15.45
C GLU A 328 -7.58 -21.15 -15.00
N LEU A 329 -6.71 -22.12 -15.33
CA LEU A 329 -5.28 -22.05 -15.04
C LEU A 329 -4.66 -20.75 -15.59
N CYS A 330 -4.82 -20.50 -16.89
CA CYS A 330 -4.23 -19.33 -17.53
C CYS A 330 -4.74 -18.01 -16.95
N LEU A 331 -6.06 -17.88 -16.77
CA LEU A 331 -6.69 -16.66 -16.28
C LEU A 331 -6.39 -16.42 -14.79
N PHE A 332 -6.35 -17.48 -13.98
CA PHE A 332 -5.97 -17.39 -12.58
C PHE A 332 -4.55 -16.84 -12.44
N TRP A 333 -3.56 -17.44 -13.12
CA TRP A 333 -2.18 -16.95 -13.05
C TRP A 333 -2.01 -15.56 -13.65
N LEU A 334 -2.78 -15.21 -14.69
CA LEU A 334 -2.86 -13.85 -15.20
C LEU A 334 -3.36 -12.88 -14.12
N SER A 335 -4.37 -13.25 -13.34
CA SER A 335 -4.88 -12.42 -12.24
C SER A 335 -3.86 -12.19 -11.12
N VAL A 336 -3.05 -13.21 -10.82
CA VAL A 336 -1.99 -13.16 -9.81
C VAL A 336 -0.78 -12.35 -10.32
N SER A 337 -0.54 -12.32 -11.64
CA SER A 337 0.60 -11.60 -12.25
C SER A 337 0.63 -10.10 -11.97
N ARG A 338 -0.52 -9.48 -11.63
CA ARG A 338 -0.55 -8.07 -11.20
C ARG A 338 0.42 -7.79 -10.05
N SER A 339 0.53 -8.73 -9.10
CA SER A 339 1.33 -8.58 -7.87
C SER A 339 2.83 -8.64 -8.15
N LEU A 340 3.22 -9.12 -9.34
CA LEU A 340 4.58 -9.09 -9.85
C LEU A 340 4.83 -7.84 -10.72
N ILE A 341 3.89 -7.53 -11.62
CA ILE A 341 4.06 -6.47 -12.63
C ILE A 341 4.07 -5.07 -11.98
N THR A 342 3.19 -4.82 -11.02
CA THR A 342 3.06 -3.51 -10.36
C THR A 342 4.34 -3.02 -9.68
N PRO A 343 5.01 -3.80 -8.81
CA PRO A 343 6.26 -3.34 -8.20
C PRO A 343 7.35 -3.09 -9.25
N ILE A 344 7.43 -3.89 -10.31
CA ILE A 344 8.39 -3.68 -11.41
C ILE A 344 8.16 -2.32 -12.07
N ILE A 345 6.91 -1.96 -12.39
CA ILE A 345 6.58 -0.66 -12.99
C ILE A 345 7.00 0.50 -12.06
N PHE A 346 6.71 0.40 -10.77
CA PHE A 346 7.11 1.45 -9.82
C PHE A 346 8.62 1.53 -9.60
N ILE A 347 9.34 0.43 -9.72
CA ILE A 347 10.79 0.39 -9.62
C ILE A 347 11.44 1.03 -10.85
N ILE A 348 10.98 0.70 -12.06
CA ILE A 348 11.53 1.20 -13.33
C ILE A 348 11.19 2.68 -13.55
N ALA A 349 9.99 3.10 -13.15
CA ALA A 349 9.55 4.46 -13.41
C ALA A 349 10.19 5.52 -12.50
N LYS A 350 10.85 5.09 -11.42
CA LYS A 350 11.53 5.92 -10.41
C LYS A 350 12.99 6.17 -10.76
#